data_AF-A0A8C6KH86-F1
#
_entry.id   AF-A0A8C6KH86-F1
#
_cell.length_a   1.000
_cell.length_b   1.000
_cell.length_c   1.000
_cell.angle_alpha   90.00
_cell.angle_beta   90.00
_cell.angle_gamma   90.00
#
_symmetry.space_group_name_H-M   'P 1'
#
loop_
_entity.id
_entity.type
_entity.pdbx_description
1 polymer ?
#
loop_
_entity_poly.entity_id
_entity_poly.type
_entity_poly.pdbx_seq_one_letter_code
_entity_poly.pdbx_strand_id
1 'polypeptide(L)'
;LASSWQIGIIGGSGLDDPDILEGRTERYVDTPFGKPSDALILGKIKNVDCVLLARHGRQHTIMPSNVNYQANIWALREEGCTHLLVTTACGSLREEIQPGDMVIIDQFIDSDGNSGSF
;
A
#
# COMPACT_ATOMS: atom_id res chain seq x y z
N LEU A 1 17.90 21.54 7.75
CA LEU A 1 16.71 20.90 8.35
C LEU A 1 16.54 19.59 7.61
N ALA A 2 16.69 18.44 8.28
CA ALA A 2 16.45 17.16 7.61
C ALA A 2 14.96 17.13 7.26
N SER A 3 14.62 17.14 5.97
CA SER A 3 13.28 16.81 5.52
C SER A 3 13.03 15.37 5.96
N SER A 4 12.24 15.15 7.01
CA SER A 4 11.98 13.81 7.52
C SER A 4 11.04 13.10 6.54
N TRP A 5 11.62 12.35 5.61
CA TRP A 5 10.86 11.50 4.71
C TRP A 5 10.18 10.40 5.53
N GLN A 6 8.88 10.25 5.33
CA GLN A 6 8.12 9.10 5.81
C GLN A 6 7.48 8.39 4.63
N ILE A 7 7.70 7.07 4.54
CA ILE A 7 7.32 6.24 3.40
C ILE A 7 6.11 5.39 3.79
N GLY A 8 4.99 5.60 3.13
CA GLY A 8 3.87 4.65 3.18
C GLY A 8 4.14 3.47 2.25
N ILE A 9 3.89 2.26 2.72
CA ILE A 9 4.03 1.02 1.95
C ILE A 9 2.66 0.37 1.87
N ILE A 10 2.14 0.16 0.67
CA ILE A 10 0.88 -0.57 0.47
C ILE A 10 1.21 -1.94 -0.11
N GLY A 11 1.06 -2.97 0.72
CA GLY A 11 1.35 -4.36 0.37
C GLY A 11 0.20 -4.99 -0.43
N GLY A 12 0.50 -5.47 -1.64
CA GLY A 12 -0.36 -6.40 -2.39
C GLY A 12 -0.22 -7.85 -1.88
N SER A 13 -0.82 -8.81 -2.59
CA SER A 13 -0.73 -10.24 -2.27
C SER A 13 0.72 -10.70 -2.13
N GLY A 14 1.10 -11.19 -0.94
CA GLY A 14 2.42 -11.77 -0.69
C GLY A 14 3.55 -10.78 -0.41
N LEU A 15 3.25 -9.48 -0.28
CA LEU A 15 4.22 -8.42 0.03
C LEU A 15 3.73 -7.48 1.15
N ASP A 16 2.94 -8.03 2.07
CA ASP A 16 2.37 -7.37 3.25
C ASP A 16 2.99 -7.88 4.57
N ASP A 17 4.11 -8.58 4.50
CA ASP A 17 4.80 -9.09 5.68
C ASP A 17 5.29 -7.93 6.57
N PRO A 18 4.72 -7.77 7.79
CA PRO A 18 5.16 -6.72 8.70
C PRO A 18 6.61 -6.94 9.15
N ASP A 19 7.22 -8.12 8.96
CA ASP A 19 8.60 -8.40 9.34
C ASP A 19 9.67 -7.51 8.70
N ILE A 20 9.31 -6.79 7.65
CA ILE A 20 10.15 -5.76 7.04
C ILE A 20 10.46 -4.57 7.97
N LEU A 21 9.63 -4.32 8.99
CA LEU A 21 9.76 -3.15 9.87
C LEU A 21 10.42 -3.49 11.22
N GLU A 22 11.27 -2.60 11.70
CA GLU A 22 11.79 -2.61 13.07
C GLU A 22 10.91 -1.73 13.98
N GLY A 23 10.76 -2.12 15.26
CA GLY A 23 10.07 -1.31 16.28
C GLY A 23 8.57 -1.11 16.03
N ARG A 24 7.89 -2.16 15.55
CA ARG A 24 6.51 -2.09 15.06
C ARG A 24 5.48 -1.67 16.10
N THR A 25 4.54 -0.84 15.69
CA THR A 25 3.33 -0.50 16.46
C THR A 25 2.11 -0.50 15.54
N GLU A 26 1.02 -1.16 15.95
CA GLU A 26 -0.25 -1.09 15.23
C GLU A 26 -1.04 0.16 15.61
N ARG A 27 -1.66 0.80 14.61
CA ARG A 27 -2.58 1.92 14.81
C ARG A 27 -3.84 1.73 13.99
N TYR A 28 -4.96 1.59 14.68
CA TYR A 28 -6.29 1.62 14.07
C TYR A 28 -6.75 3.07 13.96
N VAL A 29 -7.20 3.47 12.78
CA VAL A 29 -7.66 4.85 12.49
C VAL A 29 -8.99 4.80 11.76
N ASP A 30 -9.79 5.85 11.95
CA ASP A 30 -10.97 6.12 11.13
C ASP A 30 -10.66 7.30 10.20
N THR A 31 -11.25 7.30 9.01
CA THR A 31 -11.13 8.40 8.04
C THR A 31 -12.52 8.93 7.67
N PRO A 32 -12.61 10.12 7.05
CA PRO A 32 -13.88 10.61 6.50
C PRO A 32 -14.51 9.68 5.45
N PHE A 33 -13.74 8.75 4.89
CA PHE A 33 -14.20 7.76 3.89
C PHE A 33 -14.49 6.39 4.52
N GLY A 34 -14.47 6.28 5.84
CA GLY A 34 -14.62 5.02 6.58
C GLY A 34 -13.27 4.44 6.98
N LYS A 35 -13.24 3.12 7.20
CA LYS A 35 -12.04 2.41 7.67
C LYS A 35 -11.09 2.09 6.52
N PRO A 36 -9.76 2.19 6.74
CA PRO A 36 -8.77 1.56 5.87
C PRO A 36 -8.93 0.04 5.85
N SER A 37 -8.22 -0.62 4.93
CA SER A 37 -8.23 -2.08 4.77
C SER A 37 -7.81 -2.85 6.03
N ASP A 38 -6.92 -2.28 6.85
CA ASP A 38 -6.45 -2.83 8.12
C ASP A 38 -5.86 -1.71 9.00
N ALA A 39 -5.30 -2.06 10.16
CA ALA A 39 -4.44 -1.17 10.93
C ALA A 39 -3.21 -0.72 10.12
N LEU A 40 -2.78 0.51 10.37
CA LEU A 40 -1.47 0.98 9.95
C LEU A 40 -0.41 0.33 10.85
N ILE A 41 0.62 -0.25 10.25
CA ILE A 41 1.78 -0.78 10.97
C ILE A 41 2.91 0.23 10.84
N LEU A 42 3.16 0.98 11.91
CA LEU A 42 4.23 1.97 11.97
C LEU A 42 5.53 1.27 12.36
N GLY A 43 6.65 1.72 11.81
CA GLY A 43 7.96 1.22 12.19
C GLY A 43 9.06 1.89 11.38
N LYS A 44 10.23 1.25 11.34
CA LYS A 44 11.38 1.75 10.59
C LYS A 44 11.99 0.71 9.70
N ILE A 45 12.51 1.16 8.56
CA ILE A 45 13.52 0.42 7.80
C ILE A 45 14.82 1.19 7.97
N LYS A 46 15.76 0.62 8.72
CA LYS A 46 16.97 1.35 9.18
C LYS A 46 16.58 2.64 9.92
N ASN A 47 16.92 3.80 9.37
CA ASN A 47 16.66 5.12 9.95
C ASN A 47 15.50 5.87 9.30
N VAL A 48 14.71 5.22 8.43
CA VAL A 48 13.59 5.83 7.71
C VAL A 48 12.27 5.40 8.31
N ASP A 49 11.44 6.37 8.69
CA ASP A 49 10.09 6.12 9.19
C ASP A 49 9.20 5.56 8.08
N CYS A 50 8.50 4.47 8.37
CA CYS A 50 7.68 3.73 7.42
C CYS A 50 6.32 3.39 8.02
N VAL A 51 5.29 3.37 7.17
CA VAL A 51 3.92 2.98 7.54
C VAL A 51 3.43 1.94 6.56
N LEU A 52 3.29 0.69 7.00
CA LEU A 52 2.81 -0.41 6.17
C LEU A 52 1.29 -0.57 6.32
N LEU A 53 0.61 -0.82 5.19
CA LEU A 53 -0.82 -1.12 5.12
C LEU A 53 -1.06 -2.28 4.14
N ALA A 54 -1.72 -3.33 4.61
CA ALA A 54 -2.12 -4.46 3.76
C ALA A 54 -3.36 -4.08 2.92
N ARG A 55 -3.22 -4.04 1.58
CA ARG A 55 -4.29 -3.59 0.67
C ARG A 55 -5.56 -4.42 0.79
N HIS A 56 -5.41 -5.72 0.96
CA HIS A 56 -6.50 -6.70 1.03
C HIS A 56 -6.86 -7.10 2.48
N GLY A 57 -6.34 -6.35 3.47
CA GLY A 57 -6.31 -6.76 4.87
C GLY A 57 -5.29 -7.89 5.12
N ARG A 58 -4.78 -8.01 6.34
CA ARG A 58 -3.73 -9.00 6.69
C ARG A 58 -4.14 -10.46 6.51
N GLN A 59 -5.45 -10.72 6.42
CA GLN A 59 -6.03 -12.04 6.18
C GLN A 59 -6.42 -12.27 4.72
N HIS A 60 -6.12 -11.32 3.82
CA HIS A 60 -6.42 -11.39 2.40
C HIS A 60 -7.91 -11.57 2.07
N THR A 61 -8.79 -10.92 2.84
CA THR A 61 -10.25 -11.11 2.77
C THR A 61 -10.98 -10.06 1.93
N ILE A 62 -10.32 -8.94 1.61
CA ILE A 62 -10.94 -7.84 0.85
C ILE A 62 -10.63 -8.00 -0.64
N MET A 63 -11.66 -8.27 -1.44
CA MET A 63 -11.54 -8.33 -2.90
C MET A 63 -11.10 -6.97 -3.49
N PRO A 64 -10.35 -6.94 -4.61
CA PRO A 64 -9.88 -5.69 -5.22
C PRO A 64 -10.95 -4.62 -5.44
N SER A 65 -12.17 -5.04 -5.84
CA SER A 65 -13.30 -4.14 -6.06
C SER A 65 -13.89 -3.53 -4.79
N ASN A 66 -13.56 -4.09 -3.62
CA ASN A 66 -14.11 -3.71 -2.31
C ASN A 66 -13.07 -3.01 -1.43
N VAL A 67 -11.86 -2.79 -1.95
CA VAL A 67 -10.82 -2.02 -1.23
C VAL A 67 -11.27 -0.57 -1.12
N ASN A 68 -11.19 -0.02 0.09
CA ASN A 68 -11.48 1.38 0.32
C ASN A 68 -10.24 2.25 0.05
N TYR A 69 -9.96 2.49 -1.24
CA TYR A 69 -8.77 3.23 -1.67
C TYR A 69 -8.70 4.64 -1.06
N GLN A 70 -9.83 5.35 -0.98
CA GLN A 70 -9.91 6.68 -0.38
C GLN A 70 -9.50 6.68 1.10
N ALA A 71 -10.01 5.72 1.89
CA ALA A 71 -9.62 5.60 3.30
C ALA A 71 -8.14 5.22 3.45
N ASN A 72 -7.62 4.32 2.62
CA ASN A 72 -6.21 3.91 2.66
C ASN A 72 -5.27 5.09 2.39
N ILE A 73 -5.50 5.83 1.31
CA ILE A 73 -4.67 6.98 0.94
C ILE A 73 -4.82 8.11 1.97
N TRP A 74 -6.03 8.37 2.46
CA TRP A 74 -6.26 9.38 3.47
C TRP A 74 -5.53 9.06 4.78
N ALA A 75 -5.63 7.82 5.27
CA ALA A 75 -4.96 7.39 6.49
C ALA A 75 -3.44 7.56 6.42
N LEU A 76 -2.82 7.16 5.30
CA LEU A 76 -1.38 7.32 5.10
C LEU A 76 -0.96 8.79 5.01
N ARG A 77 -1.77 9.62 4.36
CA ARG A 77 -1.56 11.08 4.29
C ARG A 77 -1.63 11.73 5.67
N GLU A 78 -2.66 11.42 6.47
CA GLU A 78 -2.82 11.97 7.81
C GLU A 78 -1.73 11.49 8.78
N GLU A 79 -1.22 10.28 8.59
CA GLU A 79 -0.05 9.79 9.34
C GLU A 79 1.24 10.54 8.97
N GLY A 80 1.23 11.35 7.92
CA GLY A 80 2.37 12.17 7.49
C GLY A 80 3.24 11.52 6.42
N CYS A 81 2.76 10.47 5.74
CA CYS A 81 3.50 9.87 4.63
C CYS A 81 3.68 10.88 3.49
N THR A 82 4.92 10.98 3.03
CA THR A 82 5.34 11.90 1.95
C THR A 82 5.49 11.19 0.61
N HIS A 83 5.70 9.89 0.65
CA HIS A 83 5.87 9.02 -0.50
C HIS A 83 5.09 7.73 -0.27
N LEU A 84 4.61 7.12 -1.34
CA LEU A 84 4.00 5.80 -1.31
C LEU A 84 4.79 4.86 -2.21
N LEU A 85 5.15 3.69 -1.68
CA LEU A 85 5.65 2.57 -2.45
C LEU A 85 4.60 1.46 -2.39
N VAL A 86 4.13 1.04 -3.55
CA VAL A 86 3.01 0.10 -3.66
C VAL A 86 3.45 -1.12 -4.42
N THR A 87 3.09 -2.30 -3.92
CA THR A 87 3.37 -3.56 -4.59
C THR A 87 2.07 -4.12 -5.17
N THR A 88 2.17 -4.76 -6.33
CA THR A 88 1.04 -5.43 -6.95
C THR A 88 1.51 -6.64 -7.74
N ALA A 89 0.80 -7.76 -7.59
CA ALA A 89 0.95 -8.90 -8.49
C ALA A 89 0.18 -8.61 -9.78
N CYS A 90 0.75 -8.93 -10.93
CA CYS A 90 0.12 -8.76 -12.23
C CYS A 90 0.51 -9.88 -13.19
N GLY A 91 -0.28 -10.05 -14.25
CA GLY A 91 0.06 -10.92 -15.38
C GLY A 91 0.76 -10.12 -16.47
N SER A 92 1.80 -10.70 -17.07
CA SER A 92 2.46 -10.09 -18.22
C SER A 92 1.60 -10.22 -19.49
N LEU A 93 1.67 -9.18 -20.34
CA LEU A 93 1.12 -9.16 -21.70
C LEU A 93 2.23 -9.13 -22.77
N ARG A 94 3.46 -9.43 -22.36
CA ARG A 94 4.69 -9.36 -23.17
C ARG A 94 5.57 -10.57 -22.87
N GLU A 95 6.07 -11.24 -23.90
CA GLU A 95 6.87 -12.46 -23.75
C GLU A 95 8.18 -12.19 -22.98
N GLU A 96 8.76 -11.01 -23.17
CA GLU A 96 10.02 -10.59 -22.57
C GLU A 96 9.92 -10.29 -21.06
N ILE A 97 8.71 -10.13 -20.51
CA ILE A 97 8.49 -9.92 -19.07
C ILE A 97 8.01 -11.25 -18.48
N GLN A 98 8.91 -11.95 -17.78
CA GLN A 98 8.71 -13.31 -17.31
C GLN A 98 8.13 -13.34 -15.88
N PRO A 99 7.48 -14.44 -15.46
CA PRO A 99 7.05 -14.61 -14.07
C PRO A 99 8.22 -14.44 -13.09
N GLY A 100 8.05 -13.52 -12.13
CA GLY A 100 9.09 -13.16 -11.15
C GLY A 100 9.86 -11.89 -11.48
N ASP A 101 9.78 -11.39 -12.72
CA ASP A 101 10.35 -10.10 -13.07
C ASP A 101 9.61 -8.96 -12.35
N MET A 102 10.38 -7.94 -11.94
CA MET A 102 9.84 -6.69 -11.41
C MET A 102 9.77 -5.64 -12.50
N VAL A 103 8.63 -4.94 -12.57
CA VAL A 103 8.42 -3.84 -13.50
C VAL A 103 8.09 -2.57 -12.72
N ILE A 104 8.87 -1.52 -12.95
CA ILE A 104 8.54 -0.17 -12.46
C ILE A 104 7.71 0.50 -13.55
N ILE A 105 6.39 0.52 -13.36
CA ILE A 105 5.45 1.09 -14.32
C ILE A 105 5.50 2.62 -14.28
N ASP A 106 5.34 3.24 -15.44
CA ASP A 106 5.26 4.70 -15.62
C ASP A 106 3.93 5.17 -16.21
N GLN A 107 3.10 4.22 -16.68
CA GLN A 107 1.79 4.44 -17.29
C GLN A 107 0.81 3.33 -16.89
N PHE A 108 -0.49 3.61 -17.03
CA PHE A 108 -1.56 2.64 -16.84
C PHE A 108 -2.73 2.92 -17.79
N ILE A 109 -3.59 1.92 -17.99
CA ILE A 109 -4.89 2.07 -18.65
C ILE A 109 -5.94 1.71 -17.62
N ASP A 110 -6.87 2.64 -17.37
CA ASP A 110 -8.04 2.35 -16.55
C ASP A 110 -9.08 1.61 -17.38
N SER A 111 -9.44 0.42 -16.92
CA SER A 111 -10.51 -0.40 -17.51
C SER A 111 -11.56 -0.77 -16.47
N ASP A 112 -11.47 -0.20 -15.27
CA ASP A 112 -12.44 -0.46 -14.22
C ASP A 112 -13.76 0.21 -14.62
N GLY A 113 -14.80 -0.61 -14.78
CA GLY A 113 -16.14 -0.14 -15.15
C GLY A 113 -16.83 0.73 -14.08
N ASN A 114 -16.14 1.01 -12.97
CA ASN A 114 -16.60 1.86 -11.88
C ASN A 114 -15.72 3.11 -11.83
N SER A 115 -16.33 4.28 -12.12
CA SER A 115 -15.69 5.58 -11.99
C SER A 115 -15.36 5.88 -10.52
N GLY A 116 -14.20 5.44 -10.02
CA GLY A 116 -13.75 5.73 -8.66
C GLY A 116 -12.81 4.72 -7.99
N SER A 117 -12.21 3.77 -8.73
CA SER A 117 -11.35 2.71 -8.17
C SER A 117 -9.86 3.06 -8.03
N PHE A 118 -9.52 4.35 -7.97
CA PHE A 118 -8.20 4.82 -7.51
C PHE A 118 -8.31 5.65 -6.23
#